data_AF-A0A2D6DNU2-F1
#
_entry.id   AF-A0A2D6DNU2-F1
#
_cell.length_a   1.000
_cell.length_b   1.000
_cell.length_c   1.000
_cell.angle_alpha   90.00
_cell.angle_beta   90.00
_cell.angle_gamma   90.00
#
_symmetry.space_group_name_H-M   'P 1'
#
loop_
_entity.id
_entity.type
_entity.pdbx_description
1 polymer ?
#
loop_
_entity_poly.entity_id
_entity_poly.type
_entity_poly.pdbx_seq_one_letter_code
_entity_poly.pdbx_strand_id
1 'polypeptide(L)'
;MRVDTELLSSIYMERLQSLRGRAEESGISKSGSVEVLRARLISNLVLSDMDLSWEGIQSMPHKEIGEVLKVFGIKSSGSHKERRQRLWLHLNYDSRRMTIENLAEMNRDDLHEMCKSLELELTGNRTVLMGRVAGVLTSQMRGWGRIKRSLKRNGIPTSSSTTIETEEKDAAPIPIEAPHGDFQAIPSQALLEDSGDSLLIGIDNQSSHVQGDLLTIHARVGDLERMVGTILRSHGGSWGEAEKDLLLRLADRRGWPIDEQFVRHRVLMVATNIAEVKGASMASDENTIRAMEDAESTIERIRSKLSSLD
;
A
#
# COMPACT_ATOMS: atom_id res chain seq x y z
N MET A 1 -5.46 10.33 -25.26
CA MET A 1 -5.42 10.77 -23.85
C MET A 1 -4.55 12.01 -23.77
N ARG A 2 -5.13 13.17 -23.44
CA ARG A 2 -4.36 14.37 -23.09
C ARG A 2 -4.14 14.30 -21.59
N VAL A 3 -2.89 14.33 -21.15
CA VAL A 3 -2.51 14.23 -19.74
C VAL A 3 -1.84 15.54 -19.37
N ASP A 4 -2.35 16.22 -18.35
CA ASP A 4 -1.63 17.33 -17.73
C ASP A 4 -0.44 16.77 -16.96
N THR A 5 0.74 16.85 -17.59
CA THR A 5 1.98 16.29 -17.04
C THR A 5 2.47 17.05 -15.83
N GLU A 6 2.16 18.35 -15.71
CA GLU A 6 2.56 19.17 -14.57
C GLU A 6 1.73 18.80 -13.35
N LEU A 7 0.40 18.73 -13.52
CA LEU A 7 -0.51 18.28 -12.49
C LEU A 7 -0.18 16.86 -12.02
N LEU A 8 0.03 15.94 -12.96
CA LEU A 8 0.37 14.55 -12.66
C LEU A 8 1.70 14.43 -11.90
N SER A 9 2.72 15.18 -12.30
CA SER A 9 4.01 15.21 -11.61
C SER A 9 3.87 15.74 -10.17
N SER A 10 3.05 16.79 -9.96
CA SER A 10 2.79 17.31 -8.61
C SER A 10 2.16 16.26 -7.70
N ILE A 11 1.15 15.51 -8.19
CA ILE A 11 0.46 14.48 -7.41
C ILE A 11 1.43 13.34 -7.02
N TYR A 12 2.37 12.97 -7.89
CA TYR A 12 3.37 11.96 -7.58
C TYR A 12 4.34 12.36 -6.48
N MET A 13 4.68 13.64 -6.37
CA MET A 13 5.72 14.14 -5.47
C MET A 13 5.15 14.66 -4.14
N GLU A 14 3.88 15.05 -4.11
CA GLU A 14 3.22 15.58 -2.92
C GLU A 14 3.20 14.60 -1.75
N ARG A 15 3.30 15.17 -0.54
CA ARG A 15 3.18 14.43 0.72
C ARG A 15 1.70 14.24 1.08
N LEU A 16 1.43 13.31 2.00
CA LEU A 16 0.08 12.94 2.40
C LEU A 16 -0.81 14.14 2.77
N GLN A 17 -0.29 15.09 3.54
CA GLN A 17 -1.06 16.26 3.98
C GLN A 17 -1.45 17.17 2.81
N SER A 18 -0.53 17.40 1.86
CA SER A 18 -0.79 18.18 0.65
C SER A 18 -1.83 17.49 -0.25
N LEU A 19 -1.71 16.17 -0.43
CA LEU A 19 -2.67 15.37 -1.19
C LEU A 19 -4.07 15.42 -0.56
N ARG A 20 -4.16 15.42 0.77
CA ARG A 20 -5.43 15.55 1.49
C ARG A 20 -6.05 16.94 1.32
N GLY A 21 -5.26 18.00 1.42
CA GLY A 21 -5.72 19.37 1.16
C GLY A 21 -6.26 19.49 -0.28
N ARG A 22 -5.52 18.98 -1.25
CA ARG A 22 -5.95 18.94 -2.65
C ARG A 22 -7.24 18.12 -2.85
N ALA A 23 -7.36 16.98 -2.19
CA ALA A 23 -8.57 16.16 -2.24
C ALA A 23 -9.77 16.94 -1.68
N GLU A 24 -9.60 17.65 -0.57
CA GLU A 24 -10.63 18.50 0.03
C GLU A 24 -11.10 19.62 -0.90
N GLU A 25 -10.16 20.36 -1.48
CA GLU A 25 -10.43 21.43 -2.44
C GLU A 25 -11.18 20.93 -3.67
N SER A 26 -10.95 19.67 -4.04
CA SER A 26 -11.57 19.00 -5.19
C SER A 26 -12.85 18.24 -4.83
N GLY A 27 -13.31 18.27 -3.57
CA GLY A 27 -14.50 17.52 -3.11
C GLY A 27 -14.33 15.99 -3.09
N ILE A 28 -13.10 15.50 -3.04
CA ILE A 28 -12.73 14.08 -3.07
C ILE A 28 -12.47 13.58 -1.63
N SER A 29 -12.82 12.32 -1.37
CA SER A 29 -12.53 11.68 -0.07
C SER A 29 -11.03 11.70 0.27
N LYS A 30 -10.73 12.15 1.49
CA LYS A 30 -9.38 12.25 2.09
C LYS A 30 -8.87 10.93 2.70
N SER A 31 -9.67 9.86 2.65
CA SER A 31 -9.38 8.59 3.33
C SER A 31 -8.34 7.74 2.60
N GLY A 32 -7.61 6.93 3.37
CA GLY A 32 -6.65 5.96 2.86
C GLY A 32 -5.19 6.47 2.83
N SER A 33 -4.33 5.62 2.28
CA SER A 33 -2.90 5.84 2.17
C SER A 33 -2.52 6.91 1.13
N VAL A 34 -1.25 7.31 1.14
CA VAL A 34 -0.67 8.20 0.11
C VAL A 34 -0.97 7.67 -1.29
N GLU A 35 -0.80 6.37 -1.52
CA GLU A 35 -0.97 5.80 -2.85
C GLU A 35 -2.45 5.69 -3.25
N VAL A 36 -3.33 5.38 -2.29
CA VAL A 36 -4.79 5.41 -2.51
C VAL A 36 -5.25 6.82 -2.88
N LEU A 37 -4.76 7.84 -2.17
CA LEU A 37 -5.07 9.23 -2.49
C LEU A 37 -4.50 9.66 -3.84
N ARG A 38 -3.28 9.25 -4.18
CA ARG A 38 -2.72 9.50 -5.52
C ARG A 38 -3.54 8.84 -6.61
N ALA A 39 -3.91 7.57 -6.45
CA ALA A 39 -4.78 6.87 -7.40
C ALA A 39 -6.11 7.60 -7.57
N ARG A 40 -6.74 8.02 -6.46
CA ARG A 40 -8.01 8.73 -6.49
C ARG A 40 -7.89 10.12 -7.15
N LEU A 41 -6.87 10.89 -6.82
CA LEU A 41 -6.62 12.21 -7.40
C LEU A 41 -6.30 12.10 -8.89
N ILE A 42 -5.46 11.14 -9.30
CA ILE A 42 -5.14 10.89 -10.71
C ILE A 42 -6.42 10.48 -11.47
N SER A 43 -7.22 9.59 -10.90
CA SER A 43 -8.48 9.15 -11.50
C SER A 43 -9.45 10.31 -11.74
N ASN A 44 -9.57 11.24 -10.78
CA ASN A 44 -10.60 12.30 -10.84
C ASN A 44 -10.11 13.59 -11.52
N LEU A 45 -8.82 13.92 -11.42
CA LEU A 45 -8.27 15.19 -11.90
C LEU A 45 -7.47 15.06 -13.20
N VAL A 46 -6.83 13.90 -13.43
CA VAL A 46 -5.97 13.67 -14.59
C VAL A 46 -6.67 12.81 -15.64
N LEU A 47 -7.49 11.86 -15.19
CA LEU A 47 -8.24 10.93 -16.03
C LEU A 47 -9.77 11.17 -15.95
N SER A 48 -10.19 12.42 -15.73
CA SER A 48 -11.60 12.80 -15.56
C SER A 48 -12.52 12.37 -16.70
N ASP A 49 -11.98 12.33 -17.92
CA ASP A 49 -12.74 11.98 -19.13
C ASP A 49 -12.87 10.46 -19.35
N MET A 50 -12.23 9.64 -18.50
CA MET A 50 -12.19 8.19 -18.66
C MET A 50 -13.17 7.50 -17.71
N ASP A 51 -13.93 6.56 -18.26
CA ASP A 51 -14.72 5.65 -17.45
C ASP A 51 -13.81 4.56 -16.85
N LEU A 52 -13.48 4.73 -15.57
CA LEU A 52 -12.70 3.78 -14.77
C LEU A 52 -13.60 2.90 -13.88
N SER A 53 -14.91 2.84 -14.15
CA SER A 53 -15.81 1.85 -13.56
C SER A 53 -15.44 0.42 -13.98
N TRP A 54 -16.08 -0.59 -13.37
CA TRP A 54 -15.84 -1.96 -13.76
C TRP A 54 -16.20 -2.21 -15.23
N GLU A 55 -17.36 -1.72 -15.68
CA GLU A 55 -17.82 -1.79 -17.07
C GLU A 55 -16.88 -1.03 -18.02
N GLY A 56 -16.42 0.16 -17.62
CA GLY A 56 -15.44 0.94 -18.37
C GLY A 56 -14.13 0.18 -18.57
N ILE A 57 -13.59 -0.41 -17.50
CA ILE A 57 -12.35 -1.21 -17.56
C ILE A 57 -12.53 -2.46 -18.44
N GLN A 58 -13.68 -3.13 -18.39
CA GLN A 58 -13.96 -4.32 -19.21
C GLN A 58 -14.03 -3.98 -20.71
N SER A 59 -14.62 -2.85 -21.06
CA SER A 59 -14.73 -2.40 -22.46
C SER A 59 -13.46 -1.74 -23.01
N MET A 60 -12.51 -1.38 -22.13
CA MET A 60 -11.29 -0.66 -22.51
C MET A 60 -10.33 -1.51 -23.36
N PRO A 61 -9.84 -0.99 -24.51
CA PRO A 61 -8.91 -1.71 -25.36
C PRO A 61 -7.55 -1.90 -24.69
N HIS A 62 -6.86 -3.00 -25.04
CA HIS A 62 -5.61 -3.42 -24.39
C HIS A 62 -4.50 -2.35 -24.39
N LYS A 63 -4.41 -1.59 -25.50
CA LYS A 63 -3.46 -0.47 -25.64
C LYS A 63 -3.77 0.64 -24.65
N GLU A 64 -5.04 1.01 -24.51
CA GLU A 64 -5.49 2.11 -23.66
C GLU A 64 -5.29 1.81 -22.18
N ILE A 65 -5.61 0.61 -21.71
CA ILE A 65 -5.28 0.19 -20.33
C ILE A 65 -3.78 0.30 -20.08
N GLY A 66 -2.96 -0.05 -21.08
CA GLY A 66 -1.51 0.11 -21.00
C GLY A 66 -1.08 1.55 -20.74
N GLU A 67 -1.72 2.53 -21.38
CA GLU A 67 -1.45 3.95 -21.18
C GLU A 67 -1.98 4.45 -19.84
N VAL A 68 -3.18 4.03 -19.42
CA VAL A 68 -3.74 4.35 -18.11
C VAL A 68 -2.84 3.85 -16.98
N LEU A 69 -2.34 2.61 -17.07
CA LEU A 69 -1.39 2.05 -16.10
C LEU A 69 -0.07 2.85 -16.03
N LYS A 70 0.38 3.44 -17.14
CA LYS A 70 1.56 4.33 -17.14
C LYS A 70 1.25 5.66 -16.45
N VAL A 71 0.05 6.22 -16.64
CA VAL A 71 -0.41 7.44 -15.95
C VAL A 71 -0.61 7.21 -14.45
N PHE A 72 -0.98 6.01 -14.02
CA PHE A 72 -0.91 5.66 -12.60
C PHE A 72 0.52 5.40 -12.11
N GLY A 73 1.50 5.33 -13.02
CA GLY A 73 2.89 5.07 -12.65
C GLY A 73 3.14 3.65 -12.16
N ILE A 74 2.29 2.69 -12.54
CA ILE A 74 2.38 1.26 -12.16
C ILE A 74 2.80 0.39 -13.36
N LYS A 75 2.87 -0.94 -13.18
CA LYS A 75 3.37 -1.85 -14.23
C LYS A 75 2.35 -1.97 -15.38
N SER A 76 2.74 -1.51 -16.57
CA SER A 76 1.87 -1.51 -17.76
C SER A 76 2.01 -2.75 -18.66
N SER A 77 2.94 -3.66 -18.39
CA SER A 77 3.14 -4.89 -19.19
C SER A 77 2.26 -6.05 -18.71
N GLY A 78 2.10 -7.08 -19.54
CA GLY A 78 1.24 -8.24 -19.27
C GLY A 78 0.07 -8.38 -20.25
N SER A 79 -0.65 -9.49 -20.12
CA SER A 79 -1.85 -9.81 -20.91
C SER A 79 -2.97 -8.79 -20.67
N HIS A 80 -3.99 -8.76 -21.54
CA HIS A 80 -5.11 -7.84 -21.39
C HIS A 80 -5.85 -8.05 -20.06
N LYS A 81 -6.10 -9.31 -19.70
CA LYS A 81 -6.69 -9.70 -18.42
C LYS A 81 -5.85 -9.23 -17.22
N GLU A 82 -4.54 -9.50 -17.23
CA GLU A 82 -3.65 -9.08 -16.14
C GLU A 82 -3.62 -7.56 -15.95
N ARG A 83 -3.68 -6.79 -17.05
CA ARG A 83 -3.72 -5.34 -16.99
C ARG A 83 -5.04 -4.82 -16.42
N ARG A 84 -6.18 -5.42 -16.79
CA ARG A 84 -7.50 -5.07 -16.21
C ARG A 84 -7.55 -5.37 -14.72
N GLN A 85 -7.15 -6.58 -14.31
CA GLN A 85 -7.07 -6.96 -12.91
C GLN A 85 -6.21 -5.98 -12.10
N ARG A 86 -5.03 -5.62 -12.64
CA ARG A 86 -4.12 -4.68 -12.01
C ARG A 86 -4.71 -3.28 -11.85
N LEU A 87 -5.34 -2.77 -12.90
CA LEU A 87 -5.99 -1.46 -12.88
C LEU A 87 -7.13 -1.45 -11.86
N TRP A 88 -7.98 -2.47 -11.89
CA TRP A 88 -9.10 -2.59 -10.96
C TRP A 88 -8.62 -2.69 -9.50
N LEU A 89 -7.61 -3.51 -9.22
CA LEU A 89 -7.01 -3.59 -7.87
C LEU A 89 -6.45 -2.24 -7.41
N HIS A 90 -5.74 -1.52 -8.29
CA HIS A 90 -5.15 -0.23 -7.96
C HIS A 90 -6.16 0.85 -7.61
N LEU A 91 -7.32 0.83 -8.26
CA LEU A 91 -8.39 1.81 -8.05
C LEU A 91 -9.21 1.53 -6.79
N ASN A 92 -9.46 0.26 -6.49
CA ASN A 92 -10.45 -0.14 -5.48
C ASN A 92 -9.83 -0.56 -4.14
N TYR A 93 -8.56 -0.92 -4.11
CA TYR A 93 -7.93 -1.45 -2.90
C TYR A 93 -6.62 -0.77 -2.55
N ASP A 94 -6.33 -0.75 -1.26
CA ASP A 94 -4.99 -0.44 -0.77
C ASP A 94 -4.14 -1.72 -0.82
N SER A 95 -3.05 -1.68 -1.57
CA SER A 95 -2.06 -2.78 -1.64
C SER A 95 -1.47 -3.18 -0.28
N ARG A 96 -1.55 -2.32 0.74
CA ARG A 96 -1.12 -2.64 2.12
C ARG A 96 -2.20 -3.37 2.91
N ARG A 97 -3.47 -3.21 2.55
CA ARG A 97 -4.62 -3.78 3.26
C ARG A 97 -5.18 -5.00 2.56
N MET A 98 -5.00 -5.14 1.26
CA MET A 98 -5.47 -6.31 0.52
C MET A 98 -4.36 -7.36 0.48
N THR A 99 -4.21 -8.06 1.59
CA THR A 99 -3.22 -9.13 1.79
C THR A 99 -3.90 -10.51 1.87
N ILE A 100 -3.10 -11.57 1.81
CA ILE A 100 -3.60 -12.95 1.94
C ILE A 100 -4.23 -13.18 3.31
N GLU A 101 -3.72 -12.55 4.38
CA GLU A 101 -4.32 -12.66 5.71
C GLU A 101 -5.72 -12.05 5.74
N ASN A 102 -5.90 -10.86 5.17
CA ASN A 102 -7.20 -10.19 5.15
C ASN A 102 -8.22 -10.92 4.26
N LEU A 103 -7.78 -11.60 3.18
CA LEU A 103 -8.66 -12.48 2.41
C LEU A 103 -9.24 -13.62 3.27
N ALA A 104 -8.49 -14.10 4.26
CA ALA A 104 -8.93 -15.16 5.16
C ALA A 104 -10.02 -14.71 6.15
N GLU A 105 -10.35 -13.42 6.17
CA GLU A 105 -11.41 -12.84 7.02
C GLU A 105 -12.63 -12.42 6.21
N MET A 106 -12.52 -12.31 4.88
CA MET A 106 -13.62 -11.92 4.00
C MET A 106 -14.71 -12.99 3.95
N ASN A 107 -15.97 -12.59 3.89
CA ASN A 107 -17.06 -13.57 3.78
C ASN A 107 -17.05 -14.19 2.36
N ARG A 108 -17.91 -15.20 2.15
CA ARG A 108 -18.00 -15.88 0.84
C ARG A 108 -18.48 -14.93 -0.27
N ASP A 109 -19.40 -14.01 0.05
CA ASP A 109 -20.04 -13.13 -0.92
C ASP A 109 -19.07 -12.03 -1.38
N ASP A 110 -18.30 -11.44 -0.47
CA ASP A 110 -17.22 -10.49 -0.77
C ASP A 110 -16.17 -11.15 -1.68
N LEU A 111 -15.78 -12.40 -1.37
CA LEU A 111 -14.85 -13.16 -2.20
C LEU A 111 -15.44 -13.48 -3.58
N HIS A 112 -16.74 -13.72 -3.65
CA HIS A 112 -17.43 -13.95 -4.92
C HIS A 112 -17.48 -12.67 -5.76
N GLU A 113 -17.76 -11.51 -5.17
CA GLU A 113 -17.70 -10.21 -5.82
C GLU A 113 -16.28 -9.86 -6.31
N MET A 114 -15.26 -10.16 -5.51
CA MET A 114 -13.87 -10.04 -5.93
C MET A 114 -13.55 -10.96 -7.11
N CYS A 115 -13.97 -12.22 -7.07
CA CYS A 115 -13.78 -13.15 -8.19
C CYS A 115 -14.45 -12.63 -9.47
N LYS A 116 -15.67 -12.08 -9.37
CA LYS A 116 -16.38 -11.47 -10.50
C LYS A 116 -15.57 -10.32 -11.08
N SER A 117 -15.11 -9.43 -10.20
CA SER A 117 -14.41 -8.22 -10.61
C SER A 117 -13.02 -8.50 -11.20
N LEU A 118 -12.37 -9.57 -10.74
CA LEU A 118 -11.08 -10.06 -11.22
C LEU A 118 -11.18 -11.06 -12.39
N GLU A 119 -12.38 -11.26 -12.96
CA GLU A 119 -12.62 -12.18 -14.08
C GLU A 119 -12.17 -13.63 -13.76
N LEU A 120 -12.45 -14.08 -12.55
CA LEU A 120 -12.17 -15.44 -12.07
C LEU A 120 -13.43 -16.29 -12.09
N GLU A 121 -13.23 -17.61 -12.05
CA GLU A 121 -14.34 -18.55 -11.89
C GLU A 121 -15.06 -18.31 -10.55
N LEU A 122 -16.38 -18.29 -10.61
CA LEU A 122 -17.26 -17.99 -9.45
C LEU A 122 -17.70 -19.24 -8.68
N THR A 123 -17.33 -20.43 -9.15
CA THR A 123 -17.75 -21.72 -8.59
C THR A 123 -16.89 -22.14 -7.41
N GLY A 124 -17.41 -22.97 -6.51
CA GLY A 124 -16.64 -23.56 -5.40
C GLY A 124 -17.02 -23.04 -4.03
N ASN A 125 -16.28 -23.48 -3.00
CA ASN A 125 -16.48 -23.04 -1.61
C ASN A 125 -15.65 -21.77 -1.31
N ARG A 126 -15.85 -21.18 -0.13
CA ARG A 126 -15.15 -19.96 0.30
C ARG A 126 -13.63 -20.09 0.14
N THR A 127 -13.05 -21.21 0.56
CA THR A 127 -11.61 -21.48 0.47
C THR A 127 -11.11 -21.54 -0.97
N VAL A 128 -11.89 -22.11 -1.89
CA VAL A 128 -11.56 -22.13 -3.33
C VAL A 128 -11.57 -20.72 -3.92
N LEU A 129 -12.59 -19.91 -3.61
CA LEU A 129 -12.67 -18.51 -4.08
C LEU A 129 -11.49 -17.70 -3.52
N MET A 130 -11.23 -17.83 -2.21
CA MET A 130 -10.09 -17.21 -1.54
C MET A 130 -8.76 -17.59 -2.20
N GLY A 131 -8.54 -18.88 -2.49
CA GLY A 131 -7.32 -19.36 -3.13
C GLY A 131 -7.10 -18.77 -4.53
N ARG A 132 -8.16 -18.59 -5.32
CA ARG A 132 -8.07 -17.94 -6.64
C ARG A 132 -7.71 -16.47 -6.52
N VAL A 133 -8.37 -15.73 -5.62
CA VAL A 133 -8.07 -14.31 -5.38
C VAL A 133 -6.64 -14.14 -4.87
N ALA A 134 -6.20 -14.98 -3.93
CA ALA A 134 -4.83 -15.00 -3.43
C ALA A 134 -3.80 -15.25 -4.55
N GLY A 135 -4.12 -16.14 -5.50
CA GLY A 135 -3.30 -16.36 -6.70
C GLY A 135 -3.15 -15.12 -7.58
N VAL A 136 -4.22 -14.32 -7.73
CA VAL A 136 -4.15 -13.03 -8.44
C VAL A 136 -3.29 -12.03 -7.66
N LEU A 137 -3.51 -11.87 -6.35
CA LEU A 137 -2.72 -10.96 -5.53
C LEU A 137 -1.22 -11.31 -5.58
N THR A 138 -0.90 -12.61 -5.55
CA THR A 138 0.49 -13.11 -5.63
C THR A 138 1.10 -12.84 -7.00
N SER A 139 0.38 -13.12 -8.09
CA SER A 139 0.89 -12.88 -9.45
C SER A 139 1.03 -11.38 -9.77
N GLN A 140 0.22 -10.55 -9.12
CA GLN A 140 0.24 -9.10 -9.27
C GLN A 140 1.12 -8.40 -8.22
N MET A 141 1.84 -9.15 -7.38
CA MET A 141 2.63 -8.60 -6.29
C MET A 141 3.66 -7.58 -6.82
N ARG A 142 3.72 -6.39 -6.21
CA ARG A 142 4.49 -5.20 -6.67
C ARG A 142 4.08 -4.62 -8.04
N GLY A 143 3.03 -5.15 -8.68
CA GLY A 143 2.52 -4.71 -9.98
C GLY A 143 1.50 -3.57 -9.89
N TRP A 144 0.76 -3.48 -8.79
CA TRP A 144 -0.28 -2.48 -8.52
C TRP A 144 -0.06 -1.81 -7.16
N GLY A 145 -0.82 -0.75 -6.87
CA GLY A 145 -0.84 -0.08 -5.57
C GLY A 145 0.34 0.86 -5.34
N ARG A 146 1.57 0.44 -5.60
CA ARG A 146 2.78 1.28 -5.44
C ARG A 146 3.20 1.92 -6.76
N ILE A 147 3.20 3.26 -6.78
CA ILE A 147 3.76 4.06 -7.88
C ILE A 147 5.29 3.90 -7.92
N LYS A 148 5.87 3.83 -9.13
CA LYS A 148 7.32 3.67 -9.35
C LYS A 148 8.14 4.74 -8.61
N ARG A 149 9.21 4.31 -7.93
CA ARG A 149 10.11 5.19 -7.15
C ARG A 149 10.72 6.34 -7.94
N SER A 150 11.04 6.12 -9.22
CA SER A 150 11.59 7.16 -10.11
C SER A 150 10.66 8.36 -10.26
N LEU A 151 9.35 8.10 -10.38
CA LEU A 151 8.32 9.15 -10.52
C LEU A 151 8.13 9.93 -9.23
N LYS A 152 8.30 9.29 -8.06
CA LYS A 152 8.19 9.94 -6.75
C LYS A 152 9.36 10.89 -6.48
N ARG A 153 10.57 10.54 -6.93
CA ARG A 153 11.79 11.30 -6.62
C ARG A 153 12.08 12.39 -7.65
N ASN A 154 11.87 12.10 -8.93
CA ASN A 154 12.32 12.96 -10.01
C ASN A 154 11.14 13.56 -10.81
N GLY A 155 9.89 13.24 -10.47
CA GLY A 155 8.73 13.61 -11.27
C GLY A 155 8.70 12.90 -12.63
N ILE A 156 7.86 13.39 -13.55
CA ILE A 156 7.92 12.99 -14.96
C ILE A 156 9.06 13.76 -15.61
N PRO A 157 10.03 13.10 -16.28
CA PRO A 157 11.10 13.81 -16.97
C PRO A 157 10.49 14.72 -18.05
N THR A 158 10.65 16.03 -17.87
CA THR A 158 10.21 17.04 -18.83
C THR A 158 11.11 16.91 -20.07
N SER A 159 10.54 16.47 -21.18
CA SER A 159 11.26 16.35 -22.46
C SER A 159 11.61 17.73 -23.00
N SER A 160 12.75 18.27 -22.59
CA SER A 160 13.54 19.20 -23.38
C SER A 160 14.96 18.64 -23.53
N SER A 161 15.16 17.98 -24.66
CA SER A 161 16.42 17.89 -25.41
C SER A 161 17.56 17.00 -24.88
N THR A 162 17.77 15.93 -25.64
CA THR A 162 19.06 15.38 -26.11
C THR A 162 19.82 14.41 -25.21
N THR A 163 19.89 13.19 -25.73
CA THR A 163 20.88 12.12 -25.58
C THR A 163 22.27 12.59 -25.11
N ILE A 164 22.85 11.90 -24.12
CA ILE A 164 24.18 11.24 -24.15
C ILE A 164 24.32 10.38 -22.88
N GLU A 165 24.48 9.09 -23.13
CA GLU A 165 25.38 8.08 -22.53
C GLU A 165 25.75 8.12 -21.02
N THR A 166 25.55 6.93 -20.44
CA THR A 166 26.37 6.22 -19.45
C THR A 166 27.61 6.95 -18.92
N GLU A 167 27.67 7.16 -17.60
CA GLU A 167 28.92 7.02 -16.83
C GLU A 167 28.59 6.78 -15.34
N GLU A 168 28.96 5.59 -14.87
CA GLU A 168 29.21 5.31 -13.46
C GLU A 168 30.47 6.08 -13.04
N LYS A 169 30.40 6.90 -11.97
CA LYS A 169 31.44 6.94 -10.94
C LYS A 169 31.09 7.82 -9.75
N ASP A 170 31.29 7.22 -8.58
CA ASP A 170 31.70 7.80 -7.30
C ASP A 170 31.24 9.23 -6.98
N ALA A 171 30.16 9.33 -6.19
CA ALA A 171 30.00 10.40 -5.23
C ALA A 171 29.80 9.78 -3.85
N ALA A 172 30.76 10.04 -2.95
CA ALA A 172 30.73 9.59 -1.55
C ALA A 172 29.39 9.96 -0.88
N PRO A 173 28.87 9.12 0.05
CA PRO A 173 27.62 9.41 0.74
C PRO A 173 27.79 10.65 1.61
N ILE A 174 27.13 11.75 1.22
CA ILE A 174 26.86 12.86 2.11
C ILE A 174 25.88 12.30 3.17
N PRO A 175 26.18 12.39 4.48
CA PRO A 175 25.25 11.94 5.51
C PRO A 175 23.91 12.66 5.35
N ILE A 176 22.88 11.90 5.02
CA ILE A 176 21.49 12.37 5.05
C ILE A 176 21.12 12.43 6.53
N GLU A 177 21.13 13.63 7.11
CA GLU A 177 20.42 13.84 8.38
C GLU A 177 18.94 13.49 8.14
N ALA A 178 18.50 12.38 8.75
CA ALA A 178 17.12 11.98 8.74
C ALA A 178 16.27 13.12 9.31
N PRO A 179 15.20 13.57 8.63
CA PRO A 179 14.35 14.61 9.17
C PRO A 179 13.73 14.06 10.46
N HIS A 180 13.98 14.72 11.58
CA HIS A 180 13.26 14.48 12.83
C HIS A 180 11.78 14.80 12.59
N GLY A 181 11.02 13.83 12.10
CA GLY A 181 9.58 13.92 11.96
C GLY A 181 8.98 14.13 13.33
N ASP A 182 8.11 15.12 13.49
CA ASP A 182 7.37 15.29 14.74
C ASP A 182 6.31 14.17 14.86
N PHE A 183 6.73 13.02 15.39
CA PHE A 183 5.89 11.84 15.54
C PHE A 183 4.71 12.03 16.52
N GLN A 184 4.61 13.19 17.20
CA GLN A 184 3.49 13.58 18.08
C GLN A 184 2.61 14.68 17.49
N ALA A 185 2.78 15.03 16.21
CA ALA A 185 1.86 15.96 15.55
C ALA A 185 0.40 15.52 15.77
N ILE A 186 -0.49 16.50 15.97
CA ILE A 186 -1.91 16.26 16.26
C ILE A 186 -2.46 15.29 15.22
N PRO A 187 -3.05 14.16 15.64
CA PRO A 187 -3.58 13.18 14.69
C PRO A 187 -4.66 13.85 13.84
N SER A 188 -4.51 13.75 12.52
CA SER A 188 -5.59 14.14 11.61
C SER A 188 -6.81 13.27 11.91
N GLN A 189 -8.00 13.86 12.00
CA GLN A 189 -9.25 13.13 12.23
C GLN A 189 -9.42 11.92 11.29
N ALA A 190 -9.05 12.09 10.01
CA ALA A 190 -9.08 11.02 9.01
C ALA A 190 -8.15 9.81 9.31
N LEU A 191 -7.05 10.01 10.03
CA LEU A 191 -6.16 8.90 10.45
C LEU A 191 -6.82 8.08 11.56
N LEU A 192 -7.50 8.74 12.49
CA LEU A 192 -8.21 8.07 13.58
C LEU A 192 -9.40 7.29 13.05
N GLU A 193 -10.16 7.88 12.11
CA GLU A 193 -11.27 7.21 11.41
C GLU A 193 -10.76 5.98 10.64
N ASP A 194 -9.71 6.11 9.81
CA ASP A 194 -9.17 4.97 9.04
C ASP A 194 -8.57 3.86 9.94
N SER A 195 -7.97 4.25 11.06
CA SER A 195 -7.47 3.29 12.05
C SER A 195 -8.61 2.58 12.76
N GLY A 196 -9.68 3.30 13.07
CA GLY A 196 -10.91 2.77 13.67
C GLY A 196 -11.58 1.77 12.74
N ASP A 197 -11.84 2.16 11.50
CA ASP A 197 -12.41 1.28 10.48
C ASP A 197 -11.56 0.01 10.31
N SER A 198 -10.23 0.16 10.30
CA SER A 198 -9.31 -0.97 10.19
C SER A 198 -9.39 -1.97 11.34
N LEU A 199 -9.69 -1.51 12.57
CA LEU A 199 -9.91 -2.39 13.73
C LEU A 199 -11.19 -3.23 13.59
N LEU A 200 -12.21 -2.67 12.92
CA LEU A 200 -13.54 -3.28 12.81
C LEU A 200 -13.75 -4.12 11.54
N ILE A 201 -12.78 -4.16 10.62
CA ILE A 201 -12.87 -5.02 9.43
C ILE A 201 -13.10 -6.47 9.84
N GLY A 202 -14.14 -7.08 9.27
CA GLY A 202 -14.44 -8.51 9.46
C GLY A 202 -14.89 -8.88 10.88
N ILE A 203 -15.26 -7.89 11.69
CA ILE A 203 -15.70 -8.09 13.08
C ILE A 203 -16.90 -9.03 13.18
N ASP A 204 -17.83 -8.97 12.23
CA ASP A 204 -19.05 -9.78 12.20
C ASP A 204 -18.77 -11.28 12.09
N ASN A 205 -17.58 -11.66 11.60
CA ASN A 205 -17.16 -13.06 11.46
C ASN A 205 -16.49 -13.62 12.73
N GLN A 206 -16.33 -12.81 13.78
CA GLN A 206 -15.65 -13.18 15.02
C GLN A 206 -16.63 -13.57 16.13
N SER A 207 -16.12 -14.22 17.19
CA SER A 207 -16.92 -14.53 18.38
C SER A 207 -17.31 -13.26 19.13
N SER A 208 -18.45 -13.26 19.83
CA SER A 208 -18.95 -12.08 20.55
C SER A 208 -17.96 -11.51 21.57
N HIS A 209 -17.09 -12.35 22.14
CA HIS A 209 -16.00 -11.91 23.01
C HIS A 209 -14.97 -11.06 22.25
N VAL A 210 -14.45 -11.58 21.13
CA VAL A 210 -13.47 -10.88 20.28
C VAL A 210 -14.06 -9.58 19.70
N GLN A 211 -15.34 -9.58 19.35
CA GLN A 211 -16.04 -8.37 18.92
C GLN A 211 -16.05 -7.31 20.03
N GLY A 212 -16.37 -7.69 21.27
CA GLY A 212 -16.35 -6.80 22.42
C GLY A 212 -14.96 -6.22 22.72
N ASP A 213 -13.92 -7.05 22.61
CA ASP A 213 -12.53 -6.63 22.79
C ASP A 213 -12.12 -5.58 21.75
N LEU A 214 -12.43 -5.83 20.47
CA LEU A 214 -12.13 -4.92 19.38
C LEU A 214 -12.88 -3.59 19.49
N LEU A 215 -14.16 -3.62 19.89
CA LEU A 215 -14.94 -2.39 20.13
C LEU A 215 -14.37 -1.57 21.30
N THR A 216 -13.88 -2.25 22.35
CA THR A 216 -13.22 -1.59 23.48
C THR A 216 -11.93 -0.89 23.04
N ILE A 217 -11.15 -1.53 22.19
CA ILE A 217 -9.91 -0.96 21.64
C ILE A 217 -10.22 0.14 20.62
N HIS A 218 -11.27 -0.01 19.81
CA HIS A 218 -11.73 0.98 18.84
C HIS A 218 -12.05 2.32 19.53
N ALA A 219 -12.74 2.29 20.67
CA ALA A 219 -13.00 3.50 21.47
C ALA A 219 -11.71 4.20 21.98
N ARG A 220 -10.57 3.49 21.97
CA ARG A 220 -9.26 3.95 22.42
C ARG A 220 -8.26 4.13 21.26
N VAL A 221 -8.72 4.24 20.01
CA VAL A 221 -7.81 4.35 18.85
C VAL A 221 -6.88 5.57 18.94
N GLY A 222 -7.32 6.67 19.56
CA GLY A 222 -6.47 7.83 19.84
C GLY A 222 -5.36 7.55 20.86
N ASP A 223 -5.56 6.60 21.78
CA ASP A 223 -4.50 6.15 22.69
C ASP A 223 -3.50 5.24 21.95
N LEU A 224 -4.00 4.38 21.05
CA LEU A 224 -3.15 3.55 20.18
C LEU A 224 -2.19 4.43 19.38
N GLU A 225 -2.73 5.47 18.76
CA GLU A 225 -1.97 6.42 17.94
C GLU A 225 -0.88 7.14 18.75
N ARG A 226 -1.22 7.63 19.95
CA ARG A 226 -0.28 8.27 20.86
C ARG A 226 0.81 7.31 21.35
N MET A 227 0.45 6.05 21.62
CA MET A 227 1.41 5.01 21.98
C MET A 227 2.42 4.78 20.87
N VAL A 228 1.95 4.61 19.63
CA VAL A 228 2.81 4.45 18.45
C VAL A 228 3.74 5.65 18.28
N GLY A 229 3.20 6.88 18.33
CA GLY A 229 4.01 8.09 18.22
C GLY A 229 5.08 8.23 19.32
N THR A 230 4.80 7.71 20.52
CA THR A 230 5.75 7.73 21.64
C THR A 230 6.89 6.75 21.42
N ILE A 231 6.56 5.55 20.93
CA ILE A 231 7.54 4.50 20.60
C ILE A 231 8.47 4.99 19.48
N LEU A 232 7.90 5.56 18.41
CA LEU A 232 8.70 6.10 17.31
C LEU A 232 9.67 7.18 17.76
N ARG A 233 9.23 8.10 18.63
CA ARG A 233 10.12 9.14 19.16
C ARG A 233 11.27 8.54 19.98
N SER A 234 10.99 7.56 20.83
CA SER A 234 12.01 6.97 21.70
C SER A 234 12.98 6.04 20.96
N HIS A 235 12.55 5.45 19.84
CA HIS A 235 13.35 4.52 19.04
C HIS A 235 13.87 5.17 17.74
N GLY A 236 13.94 6.51 17.67
CA GLY A 236 14.53 7.20 16.52
C GLY A 236 13.78 6.99 15.19
N GLY A 237 12.49 6.67 15.26
CA GLY A 237 11.64 6.43 14.11
C GLY A 237 11.65 4.99 13.59
N SER A 238 12.32 4.04 14.24
CA SER A 238 12.24 2.62 13.85
C SER A 238 10.90 2.00 14.21
N TRP A 239 10.43 1.08 13.38
CA TRP A 239 9.28 0.23 13.67
C TRP A 239 9.53 -1.20 13.16
N GLY A 240 9.86 -2.09 14.08
CA GLY A 240 10.08 -3.52 13.84
C GLY A 240 9.49 -4.38 14.95
N GLU A 241 9.96 -5.61 15.09
CA GLU A 241 9.42 -6.57 16.09
C GLU A 241 9.62 -6.08 17.53
N ALA A 242 10.75 -5.44 17.84
CA ALA A 242 11.01 -4.91 19.17
C ALA A 242 10.00 -3.82 19.58
N GLU A 243 9.64 -2.94 18.66
CA GLU A 243 8.65 -1.87 18.87
C GLU A 243 7.22 -2.43 18.96
N LYS A 244 6.89 -3.43 18.13
CA LYS A 244 5.62 -4.15 18.22
C LYS A 244 5.47 -4.84 19.58
N ASP A 245 6.50 -5.53 20.05
CA ASP A 245 6.49 -6.17 21.37
C ASP A 245 6.37 -5.15 22.52
N LEU A 246 7.04 -4.00 22.39
CA LEU A 246 6.88 -2.91 23.35
C LEU A 246 5.45 -2.37 23.37
N LEU A 247 4.83 -2.19 22.20
CA LEU A 247 3.44 -1.75 22.10
C LEU A 247 2.51 -2.71 22.83
N LEU A 248 2.65 -4.01 22.60
CA LEU A 248 1.82 -5.03 23.27
C LEU A 248 1.99 -5.00 24.79
N ARG A 249 3.23 -4.92 25.29
CA ARG A 249 3.48 -4.78 26.73
C ARG A 249 2.86 -3.52 27.32
N LEU A 250 2.88 -2.41 26.58
CA LEU A 250 2.26 -1.16 27.00
C LEU A 250 0.73 -1.21 26.99
N ALA A 251 0.14 -1.95 26.04
CA ALA A 251 -1.31 -2.15 25.95
C ALA A 251 -1.80 -3.08 27.08
N ASP A 252 -1.08 -4.18 27.33
CA ASP A 252 -1.32 -5.10 28.43
C ASP A 252 -1.27 -4.39 29.79
N ARG A 253 -0.22 -3.60 30.04
CA ARG A 253 -0.08 -2.78 31.25
C ARG A 253 -1.21 -1.76 31.43
N ARG A 254 -1.84 -1.30 30.33
CA ARG A 254 -2.99 -0.38 30.35
C ARG A 254 -4.34 -1.12 30.43
N GLY A 255 -4.34 -2.45 30.61
CA GLY A 255 -5.54 -3.27 30.71
C GLY A 255 -6.34 -3.29 29.40
N TRP A 256 -5.65 -3.39 28.26
CA TRP A 256 -6.33 -3.60 26.98
C TRP A 256 -6.64 -5.09 26.81
N PRO A 257 -7.83 -5.44 26.30
CA PRO A 257 -8.20 -6.84 26.10
C PRO A 257 -7.48 -7.41 24.86
N ILE A 258 -6.23 -7.85 25.02
CA ILE A 258 -5.36 -8.36 23.92
C ILE A 258 -4.89 -9.80 24.15
N ASP A 259 -5.66 -10.55 24.96
CA ASP A 259 -5.41 -11.96 25.27
C ASP A 259 -5.56 -12.82 24.02
N GLU A 260 -6.61 -12.55 23.26
CA GLU A 260 -6.92 -13.24 22.01
C GLU A 260 -5.90 -12.91 20.91
N GLN A 261 -5.36 -13.94 20.27
CA GLN A 261 -4.33 -13.80 19.24
C GLN A 261 -4.82 -12.94 18.06
N PHE A 262 -6.10 -13.08 17.69
CA PHE A 262 -6.72 -12.28 16.65
C PHE A 262 -6.72 -10.78 16.99
N VAL A 263 -7.11 -10.44 18.22
CA VAL A 263 -7.15 -9.05 18.69
C VAL A 263 -5.74 -8.46 18.73
N ARG A 264 -4.78 -9.21 19.26
CA ARG A 264 -3.37 -8.83 19.27
C ARG A 264 -2.83 -8.55 17.86
N HIS A 265 -3.10 -9.45 16.91
CA HIS A 265 -2.70 -9.28 15.53
C HIS A 265 -3.33 -8.02 14.91
N ARG A 266 -4.62 -7.81 15.13
CA ARG A 266 -5.34 -6.63 14.64
C ARG A 266 -4.74 -5.32 15.17
N VAL A 267 -4.47 -5.25 16.47
CA VAL A 267 -3.82 -4.10 17.11
C VAL A 267 -2.46 -3.81 16.48
N LEU A 268 -1.64 -4.83 16.28
CA LEU A 268 -0.31 -4.69 15.65
C LEU A 268 -0.40 -4.19 14.20
N MET A 269 -1.36 -4.71 13.43
CA MET A 269 -1.58 -4.29 12.04
C MET A 269 -1.97 -2.82 11.98
N VAL A 270 -2.94 -2.38 12.80
CA VAL A 270 -3.36 -0.98 12.86
C VAL A 270 -2.25 -0.07 13.36
N ALA A 271 -1.52 -0.50 14.39
CA ALA A 271 -0.38 0.26 14.90
C ALA A 271 0.74 0.41 13.86
N THR A 272 1.00 -0.61 13.06
CA THR A 272 1.97 -0.55 11.96
C THR A 272 1.53 0.43 10.88
N ASN A 273 0.24 0.44 10.52
CA ASN A 273 -0.31 1.44 9.60
C ASN A 273 -0.15 2.87 10.13
N ILE A 274 -0.42 3.08 11.43
CA ILE A 274 -0.20 4.39 12.08
C ILE A 274 1.28 4.76 12.03
N ALA A 275 2.19 3.83 12.32
CA ALA A 275 3.63 4.09 12.34
C ALA A 275 4.14 4.50 10.94
N GLU A 276 3.69 3.79 9.90
CA GLU A 276 4.00 4.14 8.51
C GLU A 276 3.48 5.52 8.13
N VAL A 277 2.24 5.87 8.51
CA VAL A 277 1.66 7.20 8.24
C VAL A 277 2.46 8.30 8.94
N LYS A 278 3.00 8.01 10.12
CA LYS A 278 3.89 8.90 10.87
C LYS A 278 5.31 8.95 10.30
N GLY A 279 5.63 8.17 9.27
CA GLY A 279 6.92 8.19 8.58
C GLY A 279 8.00 7.32 9.22
N ALA A 280 7.61 6.25 9.90
CA ALA A 280 8.55 5.33 10.52
C ALA A 280 9.36 4.51 9.49
N SER A 281 10.60 4.19 9.85
CA SER A 281 11.48 3.27 9.10
C SER A 281 11.11 1.83 9.43
N MET A 282 10.66 1.08 8.42
CA MET A 282 10.20 -0.30 8.59
C MET A 282 11.38 -1.27 8.51
N ALA A 283 11.55 -2.14 9.51
CA ALA A 283 12.61 -3.16 9.51
C ALA A 283 12.51 -4.15 8.32
N SER A 284 11.33 -4.30 7.72
CA SER A 284 11.15 -5.09 6.50
C SER A 284 11.94 -4.53 5.31
N ASP A 285 12.17 -3.23 5.24
CA ASP A 285 12.87 -2.63 4.10
C ASP A 285 14.36 -3.01 4.09
N GLU A 286 15.05 -3.08 5.23
CA GLU A 286 16.47 -3.46 5.28
C GLU A 286 16.72 -4.95 5.04
N ASN A 287 15.92 -5.84 5.65
CA ASN A 287 16.08 -7.29 5.46
C ASN A 287 15.66 -7.74 4.05
N THR A 288 14.68 -7.06 3.43
CA THR A 288 14.30 -7.34 2.04
C THR A 288 15.36 -6.84 1.06
N ILE A 289 16.02 -5.71 1.34
CA ILE A 289 17.13 -5.22 0.51
C ILE A 289 18.31 -6.21 0.55
N ARG A 290 18.72 -6.67 1.74
CA ARG A 290 19.82 -7.65 1.88
C ARG A 290 19.51 -9.01 1.24
N ALA A 291 18.29 -9.53 1.42
CA ALA A 291 17.89 -10.79 0.79
C ALA A 291 17.81 -10.69 -0.76
N MET A 292 17.56 -9.48 -1.29
CA MET A 292 17.57 -9.24 -2.73
C MET A 292 18.98 -9.12 -3.30
N GLU A 293 19.94 -8.53 -2.58
CA GLU A 293 21.36 -8.53 -2.96
C GLU A 293 21.93 -9.95 -3.05
N ASP A 294 21.54 -10.83 -2.12
CA ASP A 294 21.92 -12.25 -2.14
C ASP A 294 21.24 -13.02 -3.28
N ALA A 295 20.00 -12.71 -3.62
CA ALA A 295 19.29 -13.36 -4.73
C ALA A 295 19.84 -12.91 -6.10
N GLU A 296 20.16 -11.63 -6.27
CA GLU A 296 20.69 -11.06 -7.50
C GLU A 296 22.12 -11.56 -7.77
N SER A 297 22.96 -11.61 -6.74
CA SER A 297 24.30 -12.21 -6.82
C SER A 297 24.27 -13.72 -7.11
N THR A 298 23.25 -14.44 -6.61
CA THR A 298 23.03 -15.86 -6.92
C THR A 298 22.61 -16.05 -8.38
N ILE A 299 21.73 -15.19 -8.90
CA ILE A 299 21.28 -15.22 -10.30
C ILE A 299 22.43 -14.88 -11.26
N GLU A 300 23.28 -13.90 -10.94
CA GLU A 300 24.47 -13.57 -11.73
C GLU A 300 25.47 -14.74 -11.78
N ARG A 301 25.69 -15.44 -10.66
CA ARG A 301 26.51 -16.67 -10.62
C ARG A 301 25.97 -17.80 -11.48
N ILE A 302 24.65 -17.96 -11.56
CA ILE A 302 24.03 -18.98 -12.40
C ILE A 302 24.17 -18.59 -13.88
N ARG A 303 23.97 -17.30 -14.19
CA ARG A 303 24.08 -16.77 -15.55
C ARG A 303 25.50 -16.88 -16.11
N SER A 304 26.51 -16.59 -15.29
CA SER A 304 27.92 -16.73 -15.69
C SER A 304 28.33 -18.19 -15.94
N LYS A 305 27.79 -19.14 -15.16
CA LYS A 305 27.99 -20.57 -15.39
C LYS A 305 27.29 -21.10 -16.64
N LEU A 306 26.14 -20.54 -17.00
CA LEU A 306 25.42 -20.90 -18.22
C LEU A 306 26.10 -20.32 -19.47
N SER A 307 26.68 -19.11 -19.39
CA SER A 307 27.44 -18.53 -20.50
C SER A 307 28.81 -19.16 -20.74
N SER A 308 29.32 -19.97 -19.80
CA SER A 308 30.58 -20.71 -19.96
C SER A 308 30.40 -22.13 -20.53
N LEU A 309 29.17 -22.48 -20.93
CA LEU A 309 28.81 -23.80 -21.48
C LEU A 309 28.54 -23.76 -23.00
N ASP A 310 28.79 -22.63 -23.66
CA ASP A 310 28.90 -22.49 -25.12
C ASP A 310 30.39 -22.33 -25.53
#